data_AF-A0A5C5YSG9-F1
#
_entry.id   AF-A0A5C5YSG9-F1
#
_cell.length_a   1.000
_cell.length_b   1.000
_cell.length_c   1.000
_cell.angle_alpha   90.00
_cell.angle_beta   90.00
_cell.angle_gamma   90.00
#
_symmetry.space_group_name_H-M   'P 1'
#
loop_
_entity.id
_entity.type
_entity.pdbx_description
1 polymer ?
#
loop_
_entity_poly.entity_id
_entity_poly.type
_entity_poly.pdbx_seq_one_letter_code
_entity_poly.pdbx_strand_id
1 'polypeptide(L)'
;MCRLPWNACPPRLFVLLLAAAPVLAGLSAAAAPIVDQQHQLSQSLGGSVTHRMYEIGQTFTVGAAGLLTRVDVGVGKVGTPVGDLLLDIRRLHQNVPSDEPPLFQTVIPKTSLPQRAANGLTAVTAIDVSAGRITVTPGDRLAIVLSSDQDFSQTNTIVWDRGNPGYANGAAGERIHTAAWTLDNTYDFGFRSWVDPAADLPGDFNDDQLVDADDYQAWKMNYGSTTQLAADANGDNVVDAADYTIWRDNQTTPASSPGSQSIVGVPAPAGAVLVGWLLPAASLMRRRIG
;
A
#
# COMPACT_ATOMS: atom_id res chain seq x y z
N MET A 1 74.80 51.14 -13.78
CA MET A 1 74.47 49.85 -14.42
C MET A 1 73.12 49.38 -13.89
N CYS A 2 72.15 49.10 -14.78
CA CYS A 2 70.82 48.43 -14.67
C CYS A 2 69.83 48.87 -13.55
N ARG A 3 68.65 49.48 -13.80
CA ARG A 3 67.37 49.11 -14.51
C ARG A 3 66.40 48.19 -13.72
N LEU A 4 65.27 48.79 -13.26
CA LEU A 4 63.86 48.31 -13.18
C LEU A 4 63.47 47.19 -12.16
N PRO A 5 62.16 46.89 -11.91
CA PRO A 5 61.06 47.74 -11.42
C PRO A 5 60.14 47.02 -10.37
N TRP A 6 59.00 47.64 -10.05
CA TRP A 6 57.86 47.17 -9.23
C TRP A 6 57.39 45.71 -9.45
N ASN A 7 56.96 45.06 -8.36
CA ASN A 7 55.92 44.01 -8.20
C ASN A 7 56.08 43.46 -6.75
N ALA A 8 55.10 43.13 -5.91
CA ALA A 8 53.66 42.92 -6.05
C ALA A 8 53.00 43.08 -4.66
N CYS A 9 51.78 43.60 -4.63
CA CYS A 9 50.88 43.62 -3.48
C CYS A 9 50.09 42.28 -3.46
N PRO A 10 49.97 41.55 -2.33
CA PRO A 10 49.14 40.35 -2.30
C PRO A 10 47.65 40.72 -2.18
N PRO A 11 46.73 39.98 -2.83
CA PRO A 11 45.30 40.29 -2.76
C PRO A 11 44.72 39.83 -1.42
N ARG A 12 43.83 40.65 -0.85
CA ARG A 12 43.00 40.28 0.30
C ARG A 12 41.99 39.21 -0.14
N LEU A 13 42.12 38.00 0.42
CA LEU A 13 41.15 36.93 0.27
C LEU A 13 39.90 37.28 1.11
N PHE A 14 38.80 37.65 0.45
CA PHE A 14 37.48 37.75 1.09
C PHE A 14 36.89 36.35 1.13
N VAL A 15 36.97 35.68 2.28
CA VAL A 15 36.29 34.39 2.50
C VAL A 15 34.82 34.69 2.75
N LEU A 16 33.99 34.47 1.74
CA LEU A 16 32.54 34.38 1.87
C LEU A 16 32.21 33.09 2.65
N LEU A 17 31.95 33.25 3.96
CA LEU A 17 31.33 32.22 4.78
C LEU A 17 29.86 32.07 4.34
N LEU A 18 29.61 31.14 3.40
CA LEU A 18 28.26 30.60 3.22
C LEU A 18 27.92 29.80 4.48
N ALA A 19 27.11 30.37 5.36
CA ALA A 19 26.42 29.62 6.39
C ALA A 19 25.39 28.73 5.71
N ALA A 20 25.73 27.45 5.49
CA ALA A 20 24.77 26.43 5.14
C ALA A 20 23.88 26.20 6.38
N ALA A 21 22.69 26.80 6.38
CA ALA A 21 21.66 26.47 7.35
C ALA A 21 21.27 25.00 7.15
N PRO A 22 21.27 24.16 8.20
CA PRO A 22 20.75 22.82 8.07
C PRO A 22 19.23 22.93 7.87
N VAL A 23 18.75 22.51 6.69
CA VAL A 23 17.34 22.18 6.52
C VAL A 23 17.11 20.93 7.34
N LEU A 24 16.70 21.11 8.60
CA LEU A 24 16.10 20.05 9.40
C LEU A 24 14.73 19.76 8.76
N ALA A 25 14.72 18.85 7.80
CA ALA A 25 13.50 18.17 7.42
C ALA A 25 13.02 17.41 8.66
N GLY A 26 11.98 17.93 9.32
CA GLY A 26 11.28 17.21 10.36
C GLY A 26 10.67 15.96 9.74
N LEU A 27 11.36 14.84 9.81
CA LEU A 27 10.74 13.54 9.59
C LEU A 27 9.76 13.36 10.75
N SER A 28 8.47 13.61 10.51
CA SER A 28 7.43 13.08 11.39
C SER A 28 7.61 11.56 11.36
N ALA A 29 8.01 11.00 12.50
CA ALA A 29 8.12 9.56 12.63
C ALA A 29 6.70 9.01 12.69
N ALA A 30 6.24 8.40 11.59
CA ALA A 30 5.00 7.63 11.59
C ALA A 30 5.04 6.62 12.74
N ALA A 31 3.97 6.56 13.53
CA ALA A 31 3.86 5.59 14.61
C ALA A 31 4.06 4.17 14.04
N ALA A 32 4.88 3.35 14.69
CA ALA A 32 5.12 2.01 14.22
C ALA A 32 3.81 1.19 14.24
N PRO A 33 3.55 0.36 13.20
CA PRO A 33 2.40 -0.53 13.19
C PRO A 33 2.33 -1.38 14.46
N ILE A 34 1.15 -1.47 15.07
CA ILE A 34 0.92 -2.31 16.26
C ILE A 34 0.08 -3.53 15.89
N VAL A 35 0.34 -4.67 16.53
CA VAL A 35 -0.55 -5.83 16.45
C VAL A 35 -1.83 -5.44 17.18
N ASP A 36 -2.95 -5.43 16.46
CA ASP A 36 -4.27 -5.09 16.99
C ASP A 36 -4.94 -6.34 17.57
N GLN A 37 -5.30 -7.29 16.71
CA GLN A 37 -5.83 -8.60 17.11
C GLN A 37 -4.92 -9.73 16.66
N GLN A 38 -4.93 -10.82 17.42
CA GLN A 38 -4.26 -12.05 17.03
C GLN A 38 -4.98 -13.29 17.53
N HIS A 39 -5.03 -14.29 16.66
CA HIS A 39 -5.38 -15.65 17.01
C HIS A 39 -4.25 -16.59 16.61
N GLN A 40 -3.46 -17.01 17.60
CA GLN A 40 -2.37 -17.94 17.39
C GLN A 40 -2.82 -19.36 17.72
N LEU A 41 -2.91 -20.19 16.68
CA LEU A 41 -3.22 -21.60 16.82
C LEU A 41 -2.09 -22.36 17.51
N SER A 42 -2.46 -23.13 18.54
CA SER A 42 -1.55 -24.05 19.25
C SER A 42 -1.85 -25.52 18.96
N GLN A 43 -3.08 -25.82 18.54
CA GLN A 43 -3.53 -27.13 18.13
C GLN A 43 -4.30 -27.00 16.82
N SER A 44 -3.89 -27.75 15.78
CA SER A 44 -4.64 -27.83 14.53
C SER A 44 -5.86 -28.74 14.69
N LEU A 45 -7.00 -28.30 14.16
CA LEU A 45 -8.21 -29.10 13.94
C LEU A 45 -8.43 -29.34 12.43
N GLY A 46 -7.34 -29.34 11.67
CA GLY A 46 -7.34 -29.36 10.22
C GLY A 46 -7.40 -27.95 9.65
N GLY A 47 -8.09 -27.80 8.52
CA GLY A 47 -8.34 -26.50 7.95
C GLY A 47 -9.52 -26.54 7.01
N SER A 48 -10.07 -25.36 6.75
CA SER A 48 -11.21 -25.21 5.85
C SER A 48 -10.74 -24.78 4.47
N VAL A 49 -11.41 -25.31 3.45
CA VAL A 49 -11.12 -25.02 2.05
C VAL A 49 -12.21 -24.10 1.54
N THR A 50 -11.84 -22.97 0.93
CA THR A 50 -12.75 -22.16 0.13
C THR A 50 -12.76 -22.64 -1.32
N HIS A 51 -13.87 -22.49 -2.04
CA HIS A 51 -13.98 -22.75 -3.46
C HIS A 51 -15.10 -21.87 -4.06
N ARG A 52 -15.39 -22.01 -5.36
CA ARG A 52 -16.35 -21.16 -6.10
C ARG A 52 -17.69 -20.90 -5.41
N MET A 53 -18.17 -21.85 -4.62
CA MET A 53 -19.46 -21.78 -3.94
C MET A 53 -19.34 -21.75 -2.42
N TYR A 54 -18.15 -21.66 -1.86
CA TYR A 54 -17.97 -21.77 -0.42
C TYR A 54 -16.95 -20.78 0.08
N GLU A 55 -17.44 -19.83 0.89
CA GLU A 55 -16.66 -18.77 1.49
C GLU A 55 -16.47 -19.08 2.97
N ILE A 56 -15.30 -18.73 3.48
CA ILE A 56 -14.96 -18.87 4.88
C ILE A 56 -14.44 -17.54 5.40
N GLY A 57 -14.67 -17.24 6.67
CA GLY A 57 -14.22 -16.00 7.25
C GLY A 57 -13.93 -16.10 8.73
N GLN A 58 -13.11 -15.18 9.21
CA GLN A 58 -12.86 -14.96 10.62
C GLN A 58 -13.32 -13.56 10.98
N THR A 59 -14.27 -13.45 11.90
CA THR A 59 -14.67 -12.16 12.46
C THR A 59 -13.73 -11.78 13.60
N PHE A 60 -13.56 -10.47 13.82
CA PHE A 60 -12.80 -9.93 14.94
C PHE A 60 -13.33 -8.56 15.37
N THR A 61 -13.07 -8.24 16.64
CA THR A 61 -13.36 -6.92 17.22
C THR A 61 -12.05 -6.17 17.35
N VAL A 62 -11.98 -5.00 16.72
CA VAL A 62 -10.83 -4.11 16.75
C VAL A 62 -10.59 -3.64 18.18
N GLY A 63 -9.32 -3.62 18.60
CA GLY A 63 -8.87 -3.17 19.92
C GLY A 63 -8.13 -1.83 19.89
N ALA A 64 -7.63 -1.40 18.74
CA ALA A 64 -6.88 -0.15 18.57
C ALA A 64 -7.53 0.81 17.56
N ALA A 65 -7.39 2.12 17.80
CA ALA A 65 -7.77 3.14 16.83
C ALA A 65 -6.64 3.38 15.83
N GLY A 66 -6.98 3.60 14.55
CA GLY A 66 -6.01 3.95 13.51
C GLY A 66 -6.37 3.36 12.16
N LEU A 67 -5.36 3.19 11.30
CA LEU A 67 -5.51 2.62 9.97
C LEU A 67 -5.20 1.12 9.98
N LEU A 68 -6.13 0.27 9.57
CA LEU A 68 -5.84 -1.16 9.35
C LEU A 68 -4.97 -1.30 8.09
N THR A 69 -3.69 -1.63 8.28
CA THR A 69 -2.70 -1.64 7.19
C THR A 69 -2.31 -3.03 6.73
N ARG A 70 -2.46 -4.05 7.57
CA ARG A 70 -2.07 -5.41 7.23
C ARG A 70 -2.94 -6.43 7.95
N VAL A 71 -3.20 -7.53 7.27
CA VAL A 71 -3.69 -8.76 7.90
C VAL A 71 -2.77 -9.93 7.56
N ASP A 72 -2.54 -10.77 8.54
CA ASP A 72 -1.85 -12.04 8.39
C ASP A 72 -2.88 -13.16 8.46
N VAL A 73 -2.82 -14.11 7.53
CA VAL A 73 -3.73 -15.25 7.50
C VAL A 73 -2.96 -16.57 7.47
N GLY A 74 -3.36 -17.53 8.31
CA GLY A 74 -2.77 -18.88 8.39
C GLY A 74 -3.15 -19.78 7.22
N VAL A 75 -2.87 -19.33 5.99
CA VAL A 75 -3.28 -19.99 4.75
C VAL A 75 -2.10 -20.73 4.12
N GLY A 76 -2.32 -21.99 3.74
CA GLY A 76 -1.32 -22.84 3.10
C GLY A 76 -1.88 -23.59 1.90
N LYS A 77 -1.03 -23.85 0.91
CA LYS A 77 -1.37 -24.71 -0.23
C LYS A 77 -1.01 -26.16 0.01
N VAL A 78 -1.86 -27.05 -0.51
CA VAL A 78 -1.64 -28.49 -0.62
C VAL A 78 -1.52 -28.81 -2.10
N GLY A 79 -0.43 -29.46 -2.51
CA GLY A 79 -0.17 -29.76 -3.91
C GLY A 79 0.01 -28.50 -4.76
N THR A 80 -0.61 -28.48 -5.94
CA THR A 80 -0.51 -27.39 -6.93
C THR A 80 -1.92 -26.89 -7.28
N PRO A 81 -2.52 -26.00 -6.46
CA PRO A 81 -3.85 -25.46 -6.72
C PRO A 81 -3.95 -24.72 -8.06
N VAL A 82 -5.13 -24.77 -8.66
CA VAL A 82 -5.37 -24.25 -10.02
C VAL A 82 -5.64 -22.74 -10.06
N GLY A 83 -6.04 -22.12 -8.95
CA GLY A 83 -6.33 -20.68 -8.87
C GLY A 83 -5.88 -20.01 -7.59
N ASP A 84 -6.12 -18.70 -7.57
CA ASP A 84 -5.77 -17.79 -6.49
C ASP A 84 -6.93 -17.68 -5.49
N LEU A 85 -6.66 -17.03 -4.36
CA LEU A 85 -7.70 -16.61 -3.43
C LEU A 85 -8.02 -15.13 -3.60
N LEU A 86 -9.23 -14.76 -3.24
CA LEU A 86 -9.60 -13.40 -2.92
C LEU A 86 -9.66 -13.25 -1.40
N LEU A 87 -9.13 -12.16 -0.89
CA LEU A 87 -9.31 -11.72 0.49
C LEU A 87 -10.13 -10.45 0.49
N ASP A 88 -11.22 -10.49 1.26
CA ASP A 88 -12.05 -9.34 1.56
C ASP A 88 -11.88 -8.94 3.03
N ILE A 89 -11.80 -7.64 3.29
CA ILE A 89 -12.12 -7.07 4.60
C ILE A 89 -13.55 -6.56 4.54
N ARG A 90 -14.42 -7.06 5.42
CA ARG A 90 -15.86 -6.74 5.40
C ARG A 90 -16.32 -6.21 6.75
N ARG A 91 -17.34 -5.33 6.71
CA ARG A 91 -18.13 -4.96 7.89
C ARG A 91 -18.99 -6.15 8.32
N LEU A 92 -19.40 -6.16 9.59
CA LEU A 92 -20.41 -7.10 10.08
C LEU A 92 -21.82 -6.49 10.01
N HIS A 93 -22.80 -7.32 9.64
CA HIS A 93 -24.22 -7.05 9.83
C HIS A 93 -24.81 -8.21 10.65
N GLN A 94 -25.40 -7.92 11.82
CA GLN A 94 -25.92 -8.95 12.73
C GLN A 94 -24.89 -10.05 13.09
N ASN A 95 -23.65 -9.66 13.40
CA ASN A 95 -22.52 -10.52 13.77
C ASN A 95 -21.92 -11.37 12.65
N VAL A 96 -22.45 -11.34 11.44
CA VAL A 96 -21.91 -12.07 10.29
C VAL A 96 -21.30 -11.10 9.27
N PRO A 97 -20.37 -11.53 8.42
CA PRO A 97 -19.87 -10.69 7.34
C PRO A 97 -21.02 -10.16 6.46
N SER A 98 -21.01 -8.85 6.20
CA SER A 98 -22.04 -8.18 5.41
C SER A 98 -22.00 -8.58 3.94
N ASP A 99 -23.17 -8.57 3.29
CA ASP A 99 -23.32 -8.70 1.84
C ASP A 99 -23.08 -7.41 1.07
N GLU A 100 -22.93 -6.28 1.77
CA GLU A 100 -22.45 -5.03 1.18
C GLU A 100 -21.05 -5.20 0.57
N PRO A 101 -20.67 -4.36 -0.41
CA PRO A 101 -19.32 -4.37 -0.97
C PRO A 101 -18.25 -4.37 0.13
N PRO A 102 -17.15 -5.13 -0.04
CA PRO A 102 -16.10 -5.19 0.95
C PRO A 102 -15.44 -3.81 1.12
N LEU A 103 -14.94 -3.55 2.32
CA LEU A 103 -14.12 -2.37 2.62
C LEU A 103 -12.84 -2.37 1.78
N PHE A 104 -12.29 -3.56 1.56
CA PHE A 104 -11.13 -3.79 0.71
C PHE A 104 -11.18 -5.20 0.15
N GLN A 105 -10.74 -5.37 -1.09
CA GLN A 105 -10.58 -6.66 -1.73
C GLN A 105 -9.21 -6.73 -2.41
N THR A 106 -8.54 -7.87 -2.27
CA THR A 106 -7.28 -8.13 -2.98
C THR A 106 -7.15 -9.60 -3.37
N VAL A 107 -6.36 -9.84 -4.41
CA VAL A 107 -5.99 -11.20 -4.84
C VAL A 107 -4.79 -11.66 -4.00
N ILE A 108 -4.86 -12.87 -3.46
CA ILE A 108 -3.71 -13.59 -2.91
C ILE A 108 -3.24 -14.60 -3.95
N PRO A 109 -2.12 -14.34 -4.65
CA PRO A 109 -1.61 -15.27 -5.64
C PRO A 109 -1.25 -16.61 -4.98
N LYS A 110 -1.68 -17.74 -5.55
CA LYS A 110 -1.31 -19.07 -5.06
C LYS A 110 0.20 -19.34 -5.05
N THR A 111 0.94 -18.55 -5.82
CA THR A 111 2.41 -18.59 -5.89
C THR A 111 3.05 -17.97 -4.65
N SER A 112 2.40 -17.02 -3.97
CA SER A 112 2.90 -16.41 -2.73
C SER A 112 2.62 -17.26 -1.49
N LEU A 113 1.65 -18.19 -1.57
CA LEU A 113 1.26 -19.03 -0.44
C LEU A 113 2.33 -20.09 -0.11
N PRO A 114 2.63 -20.29 1.18
CA PRO A 114 3.52 -21.36 1.64
C PRO A 114 2.86 -22.74 1.49
N GLN A 115 3.69 -23.79 1.41
CA GLN A 115 3.18 -25.16 1.53
C GLN A 115 2.62 -25.39 2.94
N ARG A 116 1.44 -26.02 3.01
CA ARG A 116 0.79 -26.32 4.29
C ARG A 116 1.68 -27.25 5.12
N ALA A 117 1.90 -26.89 6.38
CA ALA A 117 2.74 -27.68 7.26
C ALA A 117 2.07 -29.03 7.61
N ALA A 118 2.87 -30.07 7.82
CA ALA A 118 2.36 -31.42 8.11
C ALA A 118 1.59 -31.50 9.44
N ASN A 119 1.89 -30.60 10.38
CA ASN A 119 1.17 -30.46 11.65
C ASN A 119 -0.14 -29.64 11.53
N GLY A 120 -0.47 -29.14 10.32
CA GLY A 120 -1.64 -28.32 10.07
C GLY A 120 -1.58 -26.92 10.68
N LEU A 121 -0.37 -26.41 10.94
CA LEU A 121 -0.13 -25.05 11.41
C LEU A 121 0.84 -24.36 10.44
N THR A 122 0.29 -23.68 9.45
CA THR A 122 1.05 -23.01 8.40
C THR A 122 1.57 -21.67 8.89
N ALA A 123 2.75 -21.29 8.40
CA ALA A 123 3.23 -19.92 8.57
C ALA A 123 2.21 -18.93 8.00
N VAL A 124 1.94 -17.86 8.73
CA VAL A 124 0.99 -16.86 8.29
C VAL A 124 1.50 -16.10 7.06
N THR A 125 0.59 -15.83 6.13
CA THR A 125 0.83 -15.06 4.90
C THR A 125 0.45 -13.62 5.16
N ALA A 126 1.40 -12.71 4.93
CA ALA A 126 1.22 -11.27 5.09
C ALA A 126 0.51 -10.65 3.89
N ILE A 127 -0.63 -10.02 4.15
CA ILE A 127 -1.43 -9.33 3.15
C ILE A 127 -1.50 -7.84 3.52
N ASP A 128 -0.96 -7.02 2.64
CA ASP A 128 -1.09 -5.57 2.72
C ASP A 128 -2.53 -5.17 2.35
N VAL A 129 -3.17 -4.45 3.27
CA VAL A 129 -4.53 -3.90 3.10
C VAL A 129 -4.54 -2.38 3.25
N SER A 130 -3.36 -1.74 3.33
CA SER A 130 -3.22 -0.29 3.52
C SER A 130 -3.87 0.54 2.41
N ALA A 131 -3.89 0.01 1.18
CA ALA A 131 -4.60 0.61 0.05
C ALA A 131 -6.13 0.69 0.27
N GLY A 132 -6.68 -0.09 1.19
CA GLY A 132 -8.09 -0.03 1.58
C GLY A 132 -8.45 1.17 2.45
N ARG A 133 -7.46 1.88 3.02
CA ARG A 133 -7.66 3.08 3.86
C ARG A 133 -8.75 2.87 4.92
N ILE A 134 -8.75 1.69 5.54
CA ILE A 134 -9.77 1.29 6.51
C ILE A 134 -9.43 1.90 7.87
N THR A 135 -9.99 3.06 8.18
CA THR A 135 -9.95 3.64 9.52
C THR A 135 -10.82 2.81 10.47
N VAL A 136 -10.27 2.48 11.63
CA VAL A 136 -10.91 1.66 12.65
C VAL A 136 -10.79 2.30 14.03
N THR A 137 -11.74 1.98 14.89
CA THR A 137 -11.80 2.38 16.30
C THR A 137 -12.04 1.16 17.20
N PRO A 138 -11.63 1.20 18.48
CA PRO A 138 -11.87 0.09 19.40
C PRO A 138 -13.36 -0.24 19.50
N GLY A 139 -13.71 -1.51 19.29
CA GLY A 139 -15.09 -1.97 19.25
C GLY A 139 -15.66 -2.13 17.85
N ASP A 140 -15.01 -1.60 16.81
CA ASP A 140 -15.38 -1.91 15.42
C ASP A 140 -15.28 -3.41 15.17
N ARG A 141 -16.20 -3.94 14.36
CA ARG A 141 -16.29 -5.37 14.10
C ARG A 141 -16.17 -5.64 12.62
N LEU A 142 -15.13 -6.38 12.27
CA LEU A 142 -14.74 -6.68 10.90
C LEU A 142 -14.60 -8.19 10.69
N ALA A 143 -14.58 -8.58 9.42
CA ALA A 143 -14.30 -9.95 9.00
C ALA A 143 -13.21 -9.97 7.93
N ILE A 144 -12.30 -10.92 8.06
CA ILE A 144 -11.44 -11.37 6.98
C ILE A 144 -12.18 -12.53 6.30
N VAL A 145 -12.56 -12.37 5.03
CA VAL A 145 -13.26 -13.40 4.26
C VAL A 145 -12.38 -13.87 3.12
N LEU A 146 -12.26 -15.18 2.96
CA LEU A 146 -11.59 -15.83 1.84
C LEU A 146 -12.62 -16.45 0.90
N SER A 147 -12.43 -16.18 -0.39
CA SER A 147 -13.19 -16.78 -1.48
C SER A 147 -12.26 -17.18 -2.63
N SER A 148 -12.78 -17.93 -3.59
CA SER A 148 -12.09 -18.23 -4.86
C SER A 148 -13.12 -18.37 -5.98
N ASP A 149 -12.73 -18.11 -7.22
CA ASP A 149 -13.54 -18.39 -8.40
C ASP A 149 -13.29 -19.81 -8.96
N GLN A 150 -12.36 -20.56 -8.34
CA GLN A 150 -12.01 -21.92 -8.73
C GLN A 150 -12.61 -22.99 -7.80
N ASP A 151 -12.76 -24.19 -8.35
CA ASP A 151 -13.00 -25.40 -7.57
C ASP A 151 -11.67 -26.14 -7.36
N PHE A 152 -11.29 -26.34 -6.10
CA PHE A 152 -10.09 -27.09 -5.74
C PHE A 152 -10.39 -28.59 -5.57
N SER A 153 -9.38 -29.43 -5.79
CA SER A 153 -9.47 -30.85 -5.45
C SER A 153 -8.93 -31.11 -4.05
N GLN A 154 -9.27 -32.24 -3.45
CA GLN A 154 -8.73 -32.65 -2.15
C GLN A 154 -7.19 -32.71 -2.11
N THR A 155 -6.53 -32.84 -3.26
CA THR A 155 -5.08 -32.97 -3.39
C THR A 155 -4.39 -31.71 -3.90
N ASN A 156 -5.13 -30.75 -4.46
CA ASN A 156 -4.64 -29.50 -5.02
C ASN A 156 -5.54 -28.36 -4.57
N THR A 157 -5.29 -27.87 -3.35
CA THR A 157 -6.17 -26.92 -2.66
C THR A 157 -5.41 -25.87 -1.86
N ILE A 158 -6.14 -24.86 -1.42
CA ILE A 158 -5.69 -23.86 -0.48
C ILE A 158 -6.56 -23.97 0.77
N VAL A 159 -5.90 -23.98 1.93
CA VAL A 159 -6.52 -24.26 3.22
C VAL A 159 -6.23 -23.11 4.16
N TRP A 160 -7.25 -22.62 4.86
CA TRP A 160 -7.05 -21.80 6.04
C TRP A 160 -7.05 -22.69 7.28
N ASP A 161 -5.93 -22.73 7.99
CA ASP A 161 -5.81 -23.56 9.17
C ASP A 161 -6.75 -23.08 10.28
N ARG A 162 -7.45 -24.06 10.86
CA ARG A 162 -8.38 -23.86 11.97
C ARG A 162 -7.91 -24.62 13.18
N GLY A 163 -8.25 -24.15 14.38
CA GLY A 163 -7.79 -24.83 15.57
C GLY A 163 -8.13 -24.16 16.88
N ASN A 164 -7.37 -24.57 17.90
CA ASN A 164 -7.53 -24.16 19.29
C ASN A 164 -6.29 -23.41 19.83
N PRO A 165 -6.44 -22.60 20.91
CA PRO A 165 -7.69 -22.31 21.64
C PRO A 165 -8.69 -21.51 20.80
N GLY A 166 -9.95 -21.38 21.23
CA GLY A 166 -10.90 -20.48 20.56
C GLY A 166 -10.49 -19.01 20.69
N TYR A 167 -11.00 -18.17 19.79
CA TYR A 167 -10.76 -16.73 19.74
C TYR A 167 -11.93 -15.99 20.40
N ALA A 168 -11.65 -15.24 21.48
CA ALA A 168 -12.71 -14.63 22.30
C ALA A 168 -13.40 -13.42 21.64
N ASN A 169 -12.72 -12.73 20.72
CA ASN A 169 -13.17 -11.44 20.19
C ASN A 169 -13.80 -11.58 18.79
N GLY A 170 -14.26 -12.78 18.45
CA GLY A 170 -14.81 -13.10 17.14
C GLY A 170 -15.29 -14.54 17.05
N ALA A 171 -15.52 -14.97 15.81
CA ALA A 171 -15.95 -16.32 15.47
C ALA A 171 -15.57 -16.61 14.02
N ALA A 172 -15.23 -17.86 13.75
CA ALA A 172 -15.20 -18.39 12.40
C ALA A 172 -16.61 -18.41 11.80
N GLY A 173 -16.69 -18.28 10.48
CA GLY A 173 -17.93 -18.38 9.74
C GLY A 173 -17.71 -18.99 8.38
N GLU A 174 -18.79 -19.57 7.85
CA GLU A 174 -18.83 -20.13 6.51
C GLU A 174 -20.19 -19.87 5.86
N ARG A 175 -20.20 -19.79 4.53
CA ARG A 175 -21.44 -19.76 3.75
C ARG A 175 -21.29 -20.48 2.42
N ILE A 176 -22.42 -20.98 1.92
CA ILE A 176 -22.52 -21.54 0.57
C ILE A 176 -23.11 -20.46 -0.34
N HIS A 177 -22.33 -19.95 -1.29
CA HIS A 177 -22.76 -18.95 -2.26
C HIS A 177 -23.44 -17.74 -1.58
N THR A 178 -24.67 -17.41 -1.97
CA THR A 178 -25.47 -16.32 -1.39
C THR A 178 -26.34 -16.77 -0.19
N ALA A 179 -26.10 -17.96 0.36
CA ALA A 179 -26.78 -18.41 1.57
C ALA A 179 -26.33 -17.60 2.80
N ALA A 180 -27.13 -17.68 3.85
CA ALA A 180 -26.78 -17.06 5.13
C ALA A 180 -25.48 -17.63 5.70
N TRP A 181 -24.69 -16.76 6.30
CA TRP A 181 -23.52 -17.16 7.08
C TRP A 181 -23.92 -18.01 8.28
N THR A 182 -23.18 -19.10 8.47
CA THR A 182 -23.22 -19.91 9.68
C THR A 182 -21.94 -19.64 10.46
N LEU A 183 -22.07 -19.21 11.71
CA LEU A 183 -20.94 -19.02 12.61
C LEU A 183 -20.61 -20.32 13.34
N ASP A 184 -19.33 -20.60 13.54
CA ASP A 184 -18.81 -21.71 14.32
C ASP A 184 -18.00 -21.17 15.51
N ASN A 185 -18.28 -21.69 16.70
CA ASN A 185 -17.58 -21.35 17.94
C ASN A 185 -16.73 -22.52 18.49
N THR A 186 -16.64 -23.61 17.74
CA THR A 186 -15.87 -24.82 18.08
C THR A 186 -14.42 -24.69 17.64
N TYR A 187 -14.14 -23.83 16.66
CA TYR A 187 -12.81 -23.50 16.17
C TYR A 187 -12.77 -22.07 15.66
N ASP A 188 -11.57 -21.54 15.56
CA ASP A 188 -11.29 -20.28 14.87
C ASP A 188 -10.12 -20.45 13.90
N PHE A 189 -10.00 -19.53 12.95
CA PHE A 189 -8.91 -19.48 11.99
C PHE A 189 -7.75 -18.65 12.52
N GLY A 190 -6.52 -19.12 12.26
CA GLY A 190 -5.32 -18.38 12.66
C GLY A 190 -5.16 -17.10 11.83
N PHE A 191 -5.06 -15.95 12.51
CA PHE A 191 -4.88 -14.65 11.87
C PHE A 191 -4.19 -13.62 12.79
N ARG A 192 -3.74 -12.50 12.21
CA ARG A 192 -3.39 -11.28 12.95
C ARG A 192 -3.82 -10.05 12.17
N SER A 193 -4.20 -8.97 12.86
CA SER A 193 -4.41 -7.65 12.27
C SER A 193 -3.35 -6.67 12.76
N TRP A 194 -2.99 -5.71 11.92
CA TRP A 194 -2.16 -4.58 12.30
C TRP A 194 -2.85 -3.26 12.03
N VAL A 195 -2.76 -2.39 13.02
CA VAL A 195 -3.24 -1.02 12.94
C VAL A 195 -2.03 -0.11 13.07
N ASP A 196 -1.92 0.84 12.16
CA ASP A 196 -1.04 1.99 12.31
C ASP A 196 -1.81 3.00 13.15
N PRO A 197 -1.35 3.34 14.38
CA PRO A 197 -2.08 4.25 15.25
C PRO A 197 -2.36 5.56 14.53
N ALA A 198 -3.56 6.11 14.74
CA ALA A 198 -3.92 7.41 14.18
C ALA A 198 -2.85 8.45 14.59
N ALA A 199 -2.28 9.11 13.59
CA ALA A 199 -1.42 10.26 13.81
C ALA A 199 -2.26 11.52 13.63
N ASP A 200 -2.07 12.51 14.51
CA ASP A 200 -2.56 13.85 14.24
C ASP A 200 -1.71 14.39 13.07
N LEU A 201 -2.30 14.40 11.88
CA LEU A 201 -1.68 14.93 10.67
C LEU A 201 -2.20 16.36 10.47
N PRO A 202 -1.38 17.41 10.68
CA PRO A 202 -1.83 18.77 10.43
C PRO A 202 -2.29 18.90 8.98
N GLY A 203 -3.55 19.26 8.77
CA GLY A 203 -4.14 19.35 7.43
C GLY A 203 -5.01 18.16 7.02
N ASP A 204 -5.02 17.05 7.75
CA ASP A 204 -5.99 15.96 7.59
C ASP A 204 -7.31 16.42 8.22
N PHE A 205 -8.18 17.00 7.40
CA PHE A 205 -9.43 17.64 7.82
C PHE A 205 -10.63 16.69 7.66
N ASN A 206 -10.43 15.53 7.05
CA ASN A 206 -11.45 14.49 6.88
C ASN A 206 -11.19 13.22 7.73
N ASP A 207 -10.11 13.20 8.51
CA ASP A 207 -9.67 12.11 9.40
C ASP A 207 -9.40 10.78 8.66
N ASP A 208 -8.99 10.83 7.39
CA ASP A 208 -8.71 9.65 6.56
C ASP A 208 -7.23 9.21 6.56
N GLN A 209 -6.43 9.87 7.41
CA GLN A 209 -4.99 9.67 7.57
C GLN A 209 -4.18 10.03 6.31
N LEU A 210 -4.71 10.90 5.44
CA LEU A 210 -4.00 11.60 4.36
C LEU A 210 -4.10 13.10 4.57
N VAL A 211 -3.17 13.83 3.94
CA VAL A 211 -3.31 15.25 3.72
C VAL A 211 -3.29 15.45 2.20
N ASP A 212 -4.46 15.57 1.59
CA ASP A 212 -4.64 15.60 0.14
C ASP A 212 -5.75 16.57 -0.35
N ALA A 213 -6.23 16.39 -1.58
CA ALA A 213 -7.19 17.29 -2.20
C ALA A 213 -8.61 17.21 -1.60
N ASP A 214 -8.96 16.13 -0.90
CA ASP A 214 -10.24 15.96 -0.23
C ASP A 214 -10.29 16.80 1.07
N ASP A 215 -9.16 16.92 1.78
CA ASP A 215 -9.02 17.87 2.90
C ASP A 215 -9.22 19.31 2.46
N TYR A 216 -8.71 19.67 1.27
CA TYR A 216 -8.97 20.99 0.71
C TYR A 216 -10.47 21.23 0.46
N GLN A 217 -11.24 20.19 0.10
CA GLN A 217 -12.69 20.32 0.04
C GLN A 217 -13.28 20.52 1.43
N ALA A 218 -12.83 19.76 2.43
CA ALA A 218 -13.27 19.89 3.82
C ALA A 218 -13.01 21.29 4.38
N TRP A 219 -11.83 21.87 4.14
CA TRP A 219 -11.52 23.26 4.50
C TRP A 219 -12.45 24.25 3.80
N LYS A 220 -12.64 24.14 2.47
CA LYS A 220 -13.52 25.05 1.73
C LYS A 220 -14.96 25.02 2.23
N MET A 221 -15.48 23.84 2.59
CA MET A 221 -16.84 23.69 3.11
C MET A 221 -17.01 24.35 4.48
N ASN A 222 -15.93 24.46 5.26
CA ASN A 222 -15.94 25.00 6.60
C ASN A 222 -15.36 26.43 6.70
N TYR A 223 -14.94 27.05 5.60
CA TYR A 223 -14.32 28.38 5.61
C TYR A 223 -15.22 29.44 6.27
N GLY A 224 -14.67 30.15 7.25
CA GLY A 224 -15.34 31.14 8.10
C GLY A 224 -16.14 30.55 9.26
N SER A 225 -16.14 29.22 9.43
CA SER A 225 -16.84 28.56 10.55
C SER A 225 -16.14 28.82 11.88
N THR A 226 -16.94 29.04 12.93
CA THR A 226 -16.50 29.16 14.34
C THR A 226 -17.11 28.07 15.22
N THR A 227 -17.77 27.09 14.60
CA THR A 227 -18.51 26.02 15.31
C THR A 227 -18.20 24.63 14.77
N GLN A 228 -17.90 24.52 13.48
CA GLN A 228 -17.37 23.31 12.85
C GLN A 228 -15.87 23.51 12.63
N LEU A 229 -15.08 23.03 13.58
CA LEU A 229 -13.63 23.31 13.69
C LEU A 229 -12.75 22.15 13.21
N ALA A 230 -13.29 21.20 12.43
CA ALA A 230 -12.50 20.10 11.87
C ALA A 230 -11.33 20.58 10.98
N ALA A 231 -11.46 21.76 10.38
CA ALA A 231 -10.43 22.39 9.55
C ALA A 231 -9.75 23.60 10.24
N ASP A 232 -9.90 23.75 11.57
CA ASP A 232 -9.17 24.74 12.39
C ASP A 232 -7.84 24.13 12.82
N ALA A 233 -6.87 24.21 11.92
CA ALA A 233 -5.57 23.58 12.06
C ALA A 233 -4.64 24.35 13.00
N ASN A 234 -4.87 25.65 13.17
CA ASN A 234 -4.06 26.50 14.06
C ASN A 234 -4.62 26.57 15.50
N GLY A 235 -5.86 26.11 15.72
CA GLY A 235 -6.53 26.03 17.02
C GLY A 235 -7.07 27.37 17.55
N ASP A 236 -7.34 28.35 16.69
CA ASP A 236 -7.80 29.69 17.09
C ASP A 236 -9.35 29.83 17.15
N ASN A 237 -10.07 28.74 16.90
CA ASN A 237 -11.53 28.63 16.85
C ASN A 237 -12.18 29.33 15.65
N VAL A 238 -11.44 29.60 14.57
CA VAL A 238 -12.00 29.99 13.28
C VAL A 238 -11.32 29.24 12.15
N VAL A 239 -12.10 28.68 11.23
CA VAL A 239 -11.54 28.09 10.00
C VAL A 239 -11.30 29.21 8.99
N ASP A 240 -10.04 29.55 8.71
CA ASP A 240 -9.71 30.63 7.79
C ASP A 240 -8.48 30.34 6.89
N ALA A 241 -7.90 31.40 6.31
CA ALA A 241 -6.77 31.28 5.40
C ALA A 241 -5.47 30.84 6.10
N ALA A 242 -5.35 30.99 7.42
CA ALA A 242 -4.22 30.49 8.19
C ALA A 242 -4.22 28.95 8.19
N ASP A 243 -5.36 28.30 8.36
CA ASP A 243 -5.47 26.83 8.36
C ASP A 243 -5.14 26.23 6.99
N TYR A 244 -5.55 26.92 5.93
CA TYR A 244 -5.17 26.55 4.57
C TYR A 244 -3.66 26.48 4.38
N THR A 245 -2.90 27.39 5.02
CA THR A 245 -1.44 27.33 4.91
C THR A 245 -0.86 26.09 5.57
N ILE A 246 -1.46 25.64 6.68
CA ILE A 246 -1.06 24.40 7.35
C ILE A 246 -1.33 23.20 6.45
N TRP A 247 -2.53 23.08 5.87
CA TRP A 247 -2.83 22.02 4.89
C TRP A 247 -1.85 22.03 3.72
N ARG A 248 -1.63 23.19 3.10
CA ARG A 248 -0.75 23.33 1.93
C ARG A 248 0.69 22.91 2.24
N ASP A 249 1.16 23.20 3.44
CA ASP A 249 2.53 22.90 3.87
C ASP A 249 2.70 21.41 4.25
N ASN A 250 1.60 20.71 4.55
CA ASN A 250 1.58 19.28 4.92
C ASN A 250 1.04 18.35 3.84
N GLN A 251 0.47 18.87 2.75
CA GLN A 251 -0.09 18.05 1.68
C GLN A 251 0.95 17.04 1.18
N THR A 252 0.57 15.77 1.21
CA THR A 252 1.40 14.70 0.67
C THR A 252 1.11 14.58 -0.82
N THR A 253 2.11 14.85 -1.66
CA THR A 253 2.02 14.40 -3.05
C THR A 253 2.06 12.87 -3.01
N PRO A 254 1.13 12.15 -3.67
CA PRO A 254 1.24 10.70 -3.78
C PRO A 254 2.66 10.36 -4.23
N ALA A 255 3.39 9.62 -3.41
CA ALA A 255 4.70 9.14 -3.80
C ALA A 255 4.52 8.44 -5.14
N SER A 256 5.13 8.97 -6.19
CA SER A 256 5.25 8.28 -7.47
C SER A 256 5.81 6.90 -7.16
N SER A 257 4.98 5.85 -7.25
CA SER A 257 5.44 4.48 -7.10
C SER A 257 6.74 4.30 -7.89
N PRO A 258 7.85 3.85 -7.29
CA PRO A 258 9.03 3.49 -8.06
C PRO A 258 8.69 2.18 -8.79
N GLY A 259 8.04 2.30 -9.95
CA GLY A 259 7.36 1.16 -10.56
C GLY A 259 6.83 1.43 -11.95
N SER A 260 7.70 1.94 -12.85
CA SER A 260 7.79 1.60 -14.27
C SER A 260 8.57 2.71 -14.98
N GLN A 261 9.91 2.66 -14.90
CA GLN A 261 10.69 3.26 -15.97
C GLN A 261 10.45 2.41 -17.20
N SER A 262 9.51 2.83 -18.04
CA SER A 262 9.50 2.46 -19.43
C SER A 262 10.79 3.02 -20.04
N ILE A 263 11.81 2.15 -20.13
CA ILE A 263 12.88 2.32 -21.10
C ILE A 263 12.25 2.21 -22.49
N VAL A 264 11.59 3.29 -22.92
CA VAL A 264 11.33 3.50 -24.34
C VAL A 264 12.71 3.64 -24.96
N GLY A 265 13.16 2.56 -25.59
CA GLY A 265 14.37 2.57 -26.39
C GLY A 265 14.27 3.74 -27.35
N VAL A 266 15.18 4.70 -27.19
CA VAL A 266 15.36 5.78 -28.17
C VAL A 266 15.62 5.09 -29.51
N PRO A 267 14.76 5.24 -30.53
CA PRO A 267 15.12 4.78 -31.86
C PRO A 267 16.34 5.60 -32.28
N ALA A 268 17.44 4.90 -32.58
CA ALA A 268 18.65 5.51 -33.10
C ALA A 268 18.30 6.41 -34.30
N PRO A 269 18.88 7.63 -34.40
CA PRO A 269 18.65 8.47 -35.56
C PRO A 269 19.09 7.69 -36.79
N ALA A 270 18.13 7.39 -37.66
CA ALA A 270 18.40 6.81 -38.96
C ALA A 270 19.39 7.75 -39.67
N GLY A 271 20.63 7.31 -39.79
CA GLY A 271 21.63 7.96 -40.61
C GLY A 271 21.07 8.06 -42.02
N ALA A 272 20.75 9.27 -42.44
CA ALA A 272 20.40 9.58 -43.82
C ALA A 272 21.61 9.24 -44.70
N VAL A 273 21.62 8.04 -45.27
CA VAL A 273 22.51 7.70 -46.38
C VAL A 273 22.00 8.47 -47.60
N LEU A 274 22.60 9.64 -47.83
CA LEU A 274 22.48 10.37 -49.08
C LEU A 274 23.10 9.52 -50.18
N VAL A 275 22.24 8.89 -50.98
CA VAL A 275 22.61 8.31 -52.27
C VAL A 275 22.93 9.46 -53.22
N GLY A 276 24.19 9.87 -53.24
CA GLY A 276 24.74 10.79 -54.23
C GLY A 276 24.88 10.07 -55.57
N TRP A 277 24.02 10.44 -56.52
CA TRP A 277 24.20 10.12 -57.93
C TRP A 277 25.44 10.87 -58.46
N LEU A 278 26.55 10.15 -58.62
CA LEU A 278 27.70 10.64 -59.38
C LEU A 278 27.56 10.20 -60.84
N LEU A 279 27.26 11.18 -61.69
CA LEU A 279 27.37 11.09 -63.15
C LEU A 279 28.82 10.74 -63.54
N PRO A 280 29.06 9.88 -64.54
CA PRO A 280 30.40 9.64 -65.04
C PRO A 280 30.88 10.85 -65.87
N ALA A 281 31.88 11.56 -65.36
CA ALA A 281 32.64 12.52 -66.15
C ALA A 281 33.55 11.74 -67.11
N ALA A 282 33.21 11.78 -68.40
CA ALA A 282 34.10 11.42 -69.47
C ALA A 282 35.27 12.42 -69.53
N SER A 283 36.48 11.96 -69.27
CA SER A 283 37.69 12.67 -69.65
C SER A 283 38.65 11.69 -70.31
N LEU A 284 38.71 11.80 -71.63
CA LEU A 284 39.74 11.26 -72.50
C LEU A 284 41.13 11.40 -71.87
N MET A 285 41.82 10.29 -71.65
CA MET A 285 43.28 10.32 -71.58
C MET A 285 43.88 9.40 -72.65
N ARG A 286 44.30 10.11 -73.69
CA ARG A 286 45.13 9.71 -74.81
C ARG A 286 46.37 8.95 -74.29
N ARG A 287 46.61 7.75 -74.80
CA ARG A 287 47.97 7.26 -75.02
C ARG A 287 48.11 6.71 -76.42
N ARG A 288 49.23 7.10 -77.00
CA ARG A 288 49.62 7.07 -78.40
C ARG A 288 50.75 6.05 -78.51
N ILE A 289 50.91 5.50 -79.71
CA ILE A 289 52.13 4.88 -80.29
C ILE A 289 52.18 3.36 -80.18
N GLY A 290 52.26 2.73 -81.36
CA GLY A 290 52.34 1.31 -81.66
C GLY A 290 51.79 1.07 -83.04
#